data_AF-A0A2I0J200-F1
#
_entry.id   AF-A0A2I0J200-F1
#
_cell.length_a   1.000
_cell.length_b   1.000
_cell.length_c   1.000
_cell.angle_alpha   90.00
_cell.angle_beta   90.00
_cell.angle_gamma   90.00
#
_symmetry.space_group_name_H-M   'P 1'
#
loop_
_entity.id
_entity.type
_entity.pdbx_description
1 polymer ?
#
loop_
_entity_poly.entity_id
_entity_poly.type
_entity_poly.pdbx_seq_one_letter_code
_entity_poly.pdbx_strand_id
1 'polypeptide(L)' 'MQGGEEELSIDELASNLSIYKDQLQQVRQLLADDPGNAEYADMQKELAEVV' A
#
# COMPACT_ATOMS: atom_id res chain seq x y z
N MET A 1 -21.08 10.51 19.54
CA MET A 1 -20.05 10.22 18.52
C MET A 1 -19.13 9.16 19.10
N GLN A 2 -19.58 7.91 19.14
CA GLN A 2 -18.72 6.77 19.51
C GLN A 2 -18.07 6.28 18.21
N GLY A 3 -16.75 6.10 18.25
CA GLY A 3 -15.91 5.75 17.11
C GLY A 3 -16.43 4.51 16.40
N GLY A 4 -16.67 4.66 15.10
CA GLY A 4 -16.97 3.57 14.19
C GLY A 4 -15.71 2.75 13.96
N GLU A 5 -15.47 1.79 14.85
CA GLU A 5 -14.81 0.55 14.46
C GLU A 5 -15.85 -0.23 13.64
N GLU A 6 -16.01 0.14 12.36
CA GLU A 6 -16.69 -0.75 11.43
C GLU A 6 -15.83 -2.02 11.39
N GLU A 7 -16.38 -3.13 11.88
CA GLU A 7 -15.75 -4.45 11.76
C GLU A 7 -15.52 -4.71 10.27
N LEU A 8 -14.31 -4.44 9.80
CA LEU A 8 -13.90 -4.75 8.45
C LEU A 8 -14.02 -6.26 8.28
N SER A 9 -14.85 -6.67 7.33
CA SER A 9 -14.98 -8.07 6.98
C SER A 9 -13.65 -8.61 6.44
N ILE A 10 -13.44 -9.91 6.55
CA ILE A 10 -12.26 -10.59 5.99
C ILE A 10 -12.12 -10.29 4.48
N ASP A 11 -13.24 -10.17 3.78
CA ASP A 11 -13.27 -9.86 2.34
C ASP A 11 -12.85 -8.41 2.05
N GLU A 12 -13.24 -7.46 2.89
CA GLU A 12 -12.79 -6.06 2.79
C GLU A 12 -11.30 -5.94 3.11
N LEU A 13 -10.81 -6.64 4.14
CA LEU A 13 -9.39 -6.70 4.47
C LEU A 13 -8.58 -7.31 3.32
N ALA A 14 -9.07 -8.40 2.71
CA ALA A 14 -8.44 -9.03 1.56
C ALA A 14 -8.41 -8.10 0.34
N SER A 15 -9.52 -7.38 0.10
CA SER A 15 -9.61 -6.40 -0.99
C SER A 15 -8.64 -5.23 -0.76
N ASN A 16 -8.59 -4.69 0.46
CA ASN A 16 -7.64 -3.64 0.82
C ASN A 16 -6.20 -4.10 0.64
N LEU A 17 -5.86 -5.32 1.07
CA LEU A 17 -4.53 -5.89 0.89
C LEU A 17 -4.17 -6.07 -0.59
N SER A 18 -5.14 -6.42 -1.44
CA SER A 18 -4.93 -6.47 -2.90
C SER A 18 -4.61 -5.09 -3.46
N ILE A 19 -5.32 -4.05 -3.01
CA ILE A 19 -5.05 -2.66 -3.44
C ILE A 19 -3.63 -2.23 -3.06
N TYR A 20 -3.19 -2.50 -1.82
CA TYR A 20 -1.83 -2.17 -1.39
C TYR A 20 -0.75 -2.93 -2.19
N LYS A 21 -1.01 -4.19 -2.56
CA LYS A 21 -0.11 -4.97 -3.44
C LYS A 21 0.01 -4.35 -4.83
N ASP A 22 -1.10 -3.91 -5.41
CA ASP A 22 -1.10 -3.25 -6.73
C ASP A 22 -0.37 -1.91 -6.68
N GLN A 23 -0.56 -1.14 -5.61
CA GLN A 23 0.18 0.12 -5.37
C GLN A 23 1.68 -0.14 -5.23
N LEU A 24 2.08 -1.16 -4.48
CA LEU A 24 3.49 -1.52 -4.32
C LEU A 24 4.12 -1.92 -5.67
N GLN A 25 3.38 -2.63 -6.53
CA GLN A 25 3.84 -2.95 -7.87
C GLN A 25 4.04 -1.69 -8.73
N GLN A 26 3.12 -0.72 -8.67
CA GLN A 26 3.26 0.54 -9.40
C GLN A 26 4.47 1.35 -8.92
N VAL A 27 4.68 1.45 -7.60
CA VAL A 27 5.84 2.15 -7.03
C VAL A 27 7.15 1.48 -7.46
N ARG A 28 7.21 0.15 -7.50
CA ARG A 28 8.37 -0.59 -8.01
C ARG A 28 8.66 -0.30 -9.48
N GLN A 29 7.63 -0.12 -10.30
CA GLN A 29 7.80 0.28 -11.72
C GLN A 29 8.34 1.71 -11.82
N LEU A 30 7.77 2.65 -11.06
CA LEU A 30 8.24 4.03 -11.04
C LEU A 30 9.69 4.15 -10.56
N LEU A 31 10.10 3.36 -9.57
CA LEU A 31 11.50 3.30 -9.10
C LEU A 31 12.44 2.61 -10.10
N ALA A 32 11.94 1.73 -10.96
CA ALA A 32 12.74 1.18 -12.04
C ALA A 32 13.05 2.25 -13.10
N ASP A 33 12.11 3.16 -13.33
CA ASP A 33 12.25 4.29 -14.26
C ASP A 33 13.05 5.45 -13.66
N ASP A 34 12.87 5.73 -12.36
CA ASP A 34 13.60 6.75 -11.59
C ASP A 34 14.12 6.21 -10.24
N PRO A 35 15.27 5.52 -10.23
CA PRO A 35 15.84 4.93 -9.02
C PRO A 35 16.30 5.95 -7.97
N GLY A 36 16.43 7.22 -8.36
CA GLY A 36 16.86 8.31 -7.48
C GLY A 36 15.71 8.97 -6.71
N ASN A 37 14.47 8.56 -6.97
CA ASN A 37 13.30 9.17 -6.36
C ASN A 37 13.14 8.72 -4.90
N ALA A 38 13.55 9.59 -3.97
CA ALA A 38 13.48 9.30 -2.54
C ALA A 38 12.03 9.12 -2.04
N GLU A 39 11.07 9.86 -2.60
CA GLU A 39 9.66 9.78 -2.21
C GLU A 39 9.05 8.42 -2.57
N TYR A 40 9.37 7.90 -3.76
CA TYR A 40 8.94 6.55 -4.15
C TYR A 40 9.67 5.47 -3.35
N ALA A 41 10.94 5.67 -2.98
CA ALA A 41 11.67 4.73 -2.13
C ALA A 41 11.06 4.65 -0.72
N ASP A 42 10.68 5.79 -0.15
CA ASP A 42 10.00 5.85 1.16
C ASP A 42 8.61 5.19 1.07
N MET A 43 7.83 5.50 0.03
CA MET A 43 6.51 4.90 -0.20
C MET A 43 6.58 3.38 -0.43
N GLN A 44 7.61 2.88 -1.13
CA GLN A 44 7.85 1.45 -1.30
C GLN A 44 8.06 0.76 0.04
N LYS A 45 8.81 1.39 0.95
CA LYS A 45 9.10 0.86 2.26
C LYS A 45 7.85 0.79 3.12
N GLU A 46 7.06 1.86 3.15
CA GLU A 46 5.79 1.91 3.89
C GLU A 46 4.81 0.84 3.39
N LEU A 47 4.62 0.73 2.07
CA LEU A 47 3.74 -0.28 1.47
C LEU A 47 4.22 -1.72 1.71
N ALA A 48 5.52 -1.95 1.79
CA ALA A 48 6.07 -3.28 2.08
C ALA A 48 5.90 -3.71 3.55
N GLU A 49 5.68 -2.78 4.48
CA GLU A 49 5.43 -3.09 5.89
C GLU A 49 3.98 -3.55 6.15
N VAL A 50 3.03 -3.16 5.27
CA VAL A 50 1.60 -3.52 5.37
C VAL A 50 1.17 -4.71 4.51
N VAL A 51 2.03 -5.17 3.59
CA VAL A 51 1.78 -6.29 2.66
C VAL A 51 2.43 -7.59 3.12
#